data_AF-A0A954G8B6-F1
#
_entry.id   AF-A0A954G8B6-F1
#
_cell.length_a   1.000
_cell.length_b   1.000
_cell.length_c   1.000
_cell.angle_alpha   90.00
_cell.angle_beta   90.00
_cell.angle_gamma   90.00
#
_symmetry.space_group_name_H-M   'P 1'
#
loop_
_entity.id
_entity.type
_entity.pdbx_description
1 polymer ?
#
loop_
_entity_poly.entity_id
_entity_poly.type
_entity_poly.pdbx_seq_one_letter_code
_entity_poly.pdbx_strand_id
1 'polypeptide(L)'
;MTVSSEQQNYWPPARKILWVILFLLALIVFAPGYFAALRPADGQVFDFFKEWAAVQNRLAGMPVYSDQEVALLKHLNLKLTNSDAFFDRFNTHPPSANLIAVPFAWLTYQDAQLAWSLTSLGMLFLSLFWIVQALEIRMTFWSSLALLTALLACDPLQQSLIQGQPNLLLGLLVVAAWKTGRSGKSLMAGICLGLATAVKIYPAYLFLYFLIRRDVRALAGGALAFGGITLFTIAIFG
;
A
#
# COMPACT_ATOMS: atom_id res chain seq x y z
N MET A 1 -25.23 -30.43 22.05
CA MET A 1 -24.14 -31.20 21.43
C MET A 1 -23.06 -30.21 21.01
N THR A 2 -22.03 -30.02 21.83
CA THR A 2 -20.87 -29.19 21.50
C THR A 2 -20.01 -29.97 20.51
N VAL A 3 -20.08 -29.62 19.23
CA VAL A 3 -19.13 -30.07 18.20
C VAL A 3 -17.72 -29.77 18.74
N SER A 4 -16.88 -30.79 18.88
CA SER A 4 -15.53 -30.60 19.41
C SER A 4 -14.75 -29.64 18.50
N SER A 5 -13.83 -28.85 19.06
CA SER A 5 -13.03 -27.89 18.31
C SER A 5 -12.24 -28.50 17.15
N GLU A 6 -12.05 -29.82 17.15
CA GLU A 6 -11.43 -30.58 16.05
C GLU A 6 -12.36 -30.77 14.84
N GLN A 7 -13.67 -30.93 15.05
CA GLN A 7 -14.63 -31.11 13.96
C GLN A 7 -14.86 -29.82 13.14
N GLN A 8 -14.73 -28.64 13.75
CA GLN A 8 -14.89 -27.36 13.03
C GLN A 8 -13.80 -27.07 11.98
N ASN A 9 -12.61 -27.66 12.14
CA ASN A 9 -11.45 -27.40 11.26
C ASN A 9 -11.12 -28.57 10.32
N TYR A 10 -11.95 -29.61 10.29
CA TYR A 10 -11.73 -30.76 9.42
C TYR A 10 -12.16 -30.46 7.98
N TRP A 11 -11.20 -30.35 7.07
CA TRP A 11 -11.48 -30.25 5.63
C TRP A 11 -11.52 -31.66 5.00
N PRO A 12 -12.57 -32.00 4.23
CA PRO A 12 -12.61 -33.25 3.48
C PRO A 12 -11.42 -33.38 2.51
N PRO A 13 -10.91 -34.59 2.24
CA PRO A 13 -9.77 -34.81 1.33
C PRO A 13 -9.95 -34.16 -0.04
N ALA A 14 -11.14 -34.25 -0.64
CA ALA A 14 -11.46 -33.62 -1.92
C ALA A 14 -11.25 -32.09 -1.91
N ARG A 15 -11.64 -31.41 -0.82
CA ARG A 15 -11.44 -29.96 -0.66
C ARG A 15 -9.95 -29.62 -0.55
N LYS A 16 -9.16 -30.42 0.15
CA LYS A 16 -7.71 -30.23 0.26
C LYS A 16 -7.03 -30.35 -1.10
N ILE A 17 -7.34 -31.42 -1.84
CA ILE A 17 -6.82 -31.66 -3.20
C ILE A 17 -7.17 -30.49 -4.13
N LEU A 18 -8.42 -30.04 -4.10
CA LEU A 18 -8.87 -28.89 -4.89
C LEU A 18 -8.01 -27.64 -4.62
N TRP A 19 -7.78 -27.29 -3.36
CA TRP A 19 -7.00 -26.10 -3.02
C TRP A 19 -5.52 -26.22 -3.38
N VAL A 20 -4.94 -27.42 -3.34
CA VAL A 20 -3.58 -27.66 -3.86
C VAL A 20 -3.55 -27.43 -5.37
N ILE A 21 -4.50 -28.00 -6.12
CA ILE A 21 -4.58 -27.80 -7.57
C ILE A 21 -4.74 -26.31 -7.91
N LEU A 22 -5.67 -25.63 -7.24
CA LEU A 22 -5.89 -24.19 -7.45
C LEU A 22 -4.66 -23.36 -7.10
N PHE A 23 -3.95 -23.70 -6.02
CA PHE A 23 -2.71 -23.02 -5.64
C PHE A 23 -1.62 -23.18 -6.71
N LEU A 24 -1.41 -24.41 -7.21
CA LEU A 24 -0.43 -24.68 -8.25
C LEU A 24 -0.80 -23.97 -9.56
N LEU A 25 -2.07 -23.97 -9.95
CA LEU A 25 -2.54 -23.22 -11.11
C LEU A 25 -2.33 -21.71 -10.92
N ALA A 26 -2.66 -21.18 -9.75
CA ALA A 26 -2.45 -19.76 -9.45
C ALA A 26 -0.96 -19.38 -9.48
N LEU A 27 -0.07 -20.24 -9.00
CA LEU A 27 1.37 -20.04 -9.11
C LEU A 27 1.81 -19.99 -10.58
N ILE A 28 1.37 -20.95 -11.40
CA ILE A 28 1.74 -21.01 -12.83
C ILE A 28 1.25 -19.76 -13.58
N VAL A 29 0.00 -19.34 -13.33
CA VAL A 29 -0.64 -18.25 -14.07
C VAL A 29 -0.18 -16.88 -13.58
N PHE A 30 -0.13 -16.66 -12.26
CA PHE A 30 0.03 -15.31 -11.70
C PHE A 30 1.43 -15.00 -11.18
N ALA A 31 2.23 -15.99 -10.75
CA ALA A 31 3.55 -15.73 -10.18
C ALA A 31 4.48 -14.96 -11.13
N PRO A 32 4.55 -15.25 -12.45
CA PRO A 32 5.37 -14.47 -13.38
C PRO A 32 5.02 -12.98 -13.37
N GLY A 33 3.74 -12.65 -13.30
CA GLY A 33 3.27 -11.27 -13.19
C GLY A 33 3.68 -10.60 -11.88
N TYR A 34 3.67 -11.33 -10.75
CA TYR A 34 4.19 -10.80 -9.48
C TYR A 34 5.70 -10.58 -9.52
N PHE A 35 6.48 -11.49 -10.11
CA PHE A 35 7.92 -11.29 -10.26
C PHE A 35 8.24 -10.06 -11.11
N ALA A 36 7.52 -9.86 -12.22
CA ALA A 36 7.65 -8.66 -13.04
C ALA A 36 7.16 -7.39 -12.33
N ALA A 37 6.12 -7.49 -11.49
CA ALA A 37 5.59 -6.36 -10.72
C ALA A 37 6.54 -5.89 -9.61
N LEU A 38 7.31 -6.81 -9.00
CA LEU A 38 8.22 -6.48 -7.90
C LEU A 38 9.34 -5.55 -8.36
N ARG A 39 9.96 -5.82 -9.51
CA ARG A 39 11.07 -5.02 -10.03
C ARG A 39 10.84 -4.77 -11.53
N PRO A 40 10.58 -3.52 -11.95
CA PRO A 40 10.39 -3.19 -13.36
C PRO A 40 11.65 -3.49 -14.16
N ALA A 41 11.48 -3.90 -15.41
CA ALA A 41 12.60 -4.05 -16.34
C ALA A 41 13.19 -2.68 -16.70
N ASP A 42 14.42 -2.68 -17.21
CA ASP A 42 15.07 -1.45 -17.65
C ASP A 42 14.23 -0.75 -18.75
N GLY A 43 14.01 0.55 -18.59
CA GLY A 43 13.14 1.33 -19.47
C GLY A 43 11.64 1.30 -19.12
N GLN A 44 11.18 0.42 -18.21
CA GLN A 44 9.82 0.46 -17.72
C GLN A 44 9.69 1.43 -16.55
N VAL A 45 8.65 2.26 -16.59
CA VAL A 45 8.35 3.27 -15.57
C VAL A 45 6.86 3.25 -15.28
N PHE A 46 6.52 3.26 -14.00
CA PHE A 46 5.17 3.17 -13.46
C PHE A 46 4.88 4.32 -12.48
N ASP A 47 3.66 4.36 -11.93
CA ASP A 47 3.15 5.48 -11.12
C ASP A 47 4.07 5.91 -9.97
N PHE A 48 4.71 4.97 -9.25
CA PHE A 48 5.69 5.25 -8.18
C PHE A 48 6.88 6.13 -8.60
N PHE A 49 7.16 6.22 -9.90
CA PHE A 49 8.17 7.15 -10.41
C PHE A 49 7.85 8.59 -10.02
N LYS A 50 6.58 8.97 -9.94
CA LYS A 50 6.15 10.33 -9.56
C LYS A 50 6.68 10.70 -8.17
N GLU A 51 6.53 9.82 -7.18
CA GLU A 51 7.05 10.03 -5.83
C GLU A 51 8.58 9.97 -5.78
N TRP A 52 9.20 9.01 -6.46
CA TRP A 52 10.66 8.88 -6.48
C TRP A 52 11.33 10.08 -7.17
N ALA A 53 10.83 10.48 -8.34
CA ALA A 53 11.32 11.64 -9.08
C ALA A 53 11.12 12.93 -8.29
N ALA A 54 10.03 13.11 -7.55
CA ALA A 54 9.84 14.27 -6.68
C ALA A 54 10.98 14.42 -5.66
N VAL A 55 11.44 13.32 -5.06
CA VAL A 55 12.60 13.32 -4.16
C VAL A 55 13.90 13.61 -4.90
N GLN A 56 14.14 12.97 -6.04
CA GLN A 56 15.34 13.23 -6.85
C GLN A 56 15.41 14.68 -7.36
N ASN A 57 14.27 15.24 -7.74
CA ASN A 57 14.16 16.63 -8.17
C ASN A 57 14.63 17.55 -7.05
N ARG A 58 14.13 17.34 -5.82
CA ARG A 58 14.54 18.10 -4.64
C ARG A 58 16.05 18.01 -4.40
N LEU A 59 16.61 16.79 -4.43
CA LEU A 59 18.04 16.56 -4.23
C LEU A 59 18.90 17.20 -5.32
N ALA A 60 18.39 17.28 -6.55
CA ALA A 60 19.07 17.88 -7.70
C ALA A 60 18.77 19.38 -7.89
N GLY A 61 18.19 20.06 -6.88
CA GLY A 61 17.88 21.49 -6.93
C GLY A 61 16.79 21.90 -7.93
N MET A 62 15.96 20.96 -8.37
CA MET A 62 14.84 21.21 -9.27
C MET A 62 13.51 21.37 -8.53
N PRO A 63 12.50 22.00 -9.15
CA PRO A 63 11.13 21.98 -8.63
C PRO A 63 10.66 20.55 -8.38
N VAL A 64 10.10 20.28 -7.19
CA VAL A 64 9.63 18.95 -6.77
C VAL A 64 8.63 18.40 -7.79
N TYR A 65 7.69 19.24 -8.21
CA TYR A 65 6.68 18.96 -9.23
C TYR A 65 7.14 19.40 -10.63
N SER A 66 8.37 19.04 -11.02
CA SER A 66 8.84 19.24 -12.39
C SER A 66 8.02 18.40 -13.38
N ASP A 67 8.04 18.84 -14.64
CA ASP A 67 7.50 18.09 -15.77
C ASP A 67 8.09 16.67 -15.79
N GLN A 68 7.23 15.67 -15.90
CA GLN A 68 7.63 14.26 -15.83
C GLN A 68 8.58 13.87 -16.97
N GLU A 69 8.46 14.45 -18.17
CA GLU A 69 9.38 14.20 -19.28
C GLU A 69 10.80 14.70 -18.95
N VAL A 70 10.89 15.87 -18.33
CA VAL A 70 12.17 16.47 -17.91
C VAL A 70 12.81 15.64 -16.80
N ALA A 71 12.02 15.22 -15.80
CA ALA A 71 12.50 14.38 -14.72
C ALA A 71 12.96 12.99 -15.22
N LEU A 72 12.20 12.41 -16.15
CA LEU A 72 12.50 11.12 -16.76
C LEU A 72 13.81 11.15 -17.55
N LEU A 73 13.99 12.18 -18.39
CA LEU A 73 15.22 12.36 -19.14
C LEU A 73 16.41 12.62 -18.22
N LYS A 74 16.24 13.47 -17.19
CA LYS A 74 17.35 13.81 -16.30
C LYS A 74 17.81 12.65 -15.42
N HIS A 75 16.87 11.91 -14.83
CA HIS A 75 17.20 10.92 -13.81
C HIS A 75 17.37 9.51 -14.38
N LEU A 76 16.69 9.17 -15.47
CA LEU A 76 16.74 7.84 -16.07
C LEU A 76 17.30 7.83 -17.50
N ASN A 77 17.57 9.00 -18.11
CA ASN A 77 17.97 9.13 -19.51
C ASN A 77 16.99 8.45 -20.48
N LEU A 78 15.70 8.48 -20.12
CA LEU A 78 14.60 7.92 -20.92
C LEU A 78 13.79 9.06 -21.54
N LYS A 79 13.19 8.79 -22.71
CA LYS A 79 12.25 9.69 -23.37
C LYS A 79 10.91 8.98 -23.49
N LEU A 80 9.83 9.71 -23.21
CA LEU A 80 8.48 9.20 -23.48
C LEU A 80 8.32 9.04 -24.99
N THR A 81 8.04 7.81 -25.41
CA THR A 81 7.76 7.47 -26.81
C THR A 81 6.33 7.77 -27.21
N ASN A 82 5.39 7.86 -26.25
CA ASN A 82 4.00 8.23 -26.45
C ASN A 82 3.56 9.22 -25.35
N SER A 83 3.51 10.52 -25.65
CA SER A 83 3.09 11.58 -24.73
C SER A 83 1.61 11.50 -24.33
N ASP A 84 0.79 10.81 -25.12
CA ASP A 84 -0.66 10.65 -24.87
C ASP A 84 -0.98 9.46 -23.94
N ALA A 85 0.03 8.66 -23.59
CA ALA A 85 -0.14 7.45 -22.79
C ALA A 85 0.03 7.75 -21.29
N PHE A 86 -1.08 8.05 -20.60
CA PHE A 86 -1.31 7.86 -19.16
C PHE A 86 -0.26 8.41 -18.16
N PHE A 87 0.67 9.24 -18.60
CA PHE A 87 1.59 9.95 -17.73
C PHE A 87 1.10 11.38 -17.60
N ASP A 88 0.50 11.69 -16.45
CA ASP A 88 0.20 13.06 -16.10
C ASP A 88 1.49 13.88 -16.24
N ARG A 89 1.41 15.00 -16.97
CA ARG A 89 2.56 15.90 -17.17
C ARG A 89 3.22 16.33 -15.87
N PHE A 90 2.42 16.43 -14.80
CA PHE A 90 2.86 16.76 -13.45
C PHE A 90 2.36 15.71 -12.46
N ASN A 91 3.09 15.54 -11.36
CA ASN A 91 2.63 14.70 -10.26
C ASN A 91 1.35 15.30 -9.64
N THR A 92 0.25 14.56 -9.69
CA THR A 92 -1.08 14.95 -9.18
C THR A 92 -1.33 14.50 -7.74
N HIS A 93 -0.34 13.85 -7.11
CA HIS A 93 -0.47 13.26 -5.79
C HIS A 93 -0.23 14.33 -4.70
N PRO A 94 -0.85 14.17 -3.51
CA PRO A 94 -0.60 15.06 -2.39
C PRO A 94 0.89 15.14 -2.05
N PRO A 95 1.41 16.31 -1.64
CA PRO A 95 2.84 16.45 -1.30
C PRO A 95 3.36 15.42 -0.31
N SER A 96 2.54 15.06 0.67
CA SER A 96 2.88 14.06 1.69
C SER A 96 3.07 12.65 1.14
N ALA A 97 2.55 12.33 -0.05
CA ALA A 97 2.82 11.05 -0.71
C ALA A 97 4.30 10.91 -1.10
N ASN A 98 4.97 12.01 -1.46
CA ASN A 98 6.39 11.99 -1.84
C ASN A 98 7.31 11.53 -0.70
N LEU A 99 6.87 11.66 0.57
CA LEU A 99 7.61 11.15 1.73
C LEU A 99 7.83 9.64 1.68
N ILE A 100 6.95 8.91 0.98
CA ILE A 100 7.06 7.45 0.83
C ILE A 100 8.35 7.06 0.12
N ALA A 101 8.80 7.85 -0.86
CA ALA A 101 10.00 7.56 -1.63
C ALA A 101 11.29 7.99 -0.93
N VAL A 102 11.22 8.83 0.11
CA VAL A 102 12.41 9.38 0.80
C VAL A 102 13.36 8.28 1.32
N PRO A 103 12.90 7.21 1.99
CA PRO A 103 13.79 6.14 2.47
C PRO A 103 14.47 5.33 1.36
N PHE A 104 14.05 5.50 0.10
CA PHE A 104 14.53 4.76 -1.06
C PHE A 104 15.27 5.66 -2.07
N ALA A 105 15.48 6.94 -1.74
CA ALA A 105 16.03 7.93 -2.67
C ALA A 105 17.48 7.68 -3.08
N TRP A 106 18.23 6.89 -2.31
CA TRP A 106 19.61 6.50 -2.62
C TRP A 106 19.71 5.28 -3.56
N LEU A 107 18.57 4.66 -3.90
CA LEU A 107 18.49 3.52 -4.80
C LEU A 107 18.23 3.98 -6.25
N THR A 108 18.62 3.14 -7.21
CA THR A 108 18.11 3.25 -8.58
C THR A 108 16.60 3.14 -8.57
N TYR A 109 15.92 3.67 -9.60
CA TYR A 109 14.45 3.60 -9.66
C TYR A 109 13.93 2.16 -9.54
N GLN A 110 14.55 1.21 -10.24
CA GLN A 110 14.16 -0.20 -10.23
C GLN A 110 14.32 -0.81 -8.83
N ASP A 111 15.42 -0.51 -8.15
CA ASP A 111 15.69 -1.05 -6.82
C ASP A 111 14.84 -0.35 -5.74
N ALA A 112 14.51 0.93 -5.94
CA ALA A 112 13.56 1.66 -5.10
C ALA A 112 12.15 1.07 -5.20
N GLN A 113 11.68 0.77 -6.42
CA GLN A 113 10.39 0.10 -6.65
C GLN A 113 10.38 -1.32 -6.05
N LEU A 114 11.48 -2.07 -6.15
CA LEU A 114 11.61 -3.37 -5.49
C LEU A 114 11.53 -3.23 -3.96
N ALA A 115 12.29 -2.32 -3.36
CA ALA A 115 12.29 -2.10 -1.93
C ALA A 115 10.89 -1.67 -1.43
N TRP A 116 10.23 -0.79 -2.19
CA TRP A 116 8.86 -0.35 -1.90
C TRP A 116 7.83 -1.48 -2.04
N SER A 117 7.95 -2.33 -3.07
CA SER A 117 7.05 -3.46 -3.29
C SER A 117 7.17 -4.51 -2.18
N LEU A 118 8.40 -4.82 -1.74
CA LEU A 118 8.64 -5.72 -0.61
C LEU A 118 8.10 -5.14 0.70
N THR A 119 8.29 -3.83 0.92
CA THR A 119 7.73 -3.11 2.07
C THR A 119 6.20 -3.19 2.06
N SER A 120 5.58 -2.98 0.90
CA SER A 120 4.12 -3.03 0.71
C SER A 120 3.55 -4.42 0.97
N LEU A 121 4.24 -5.49 0.54
CA LEU A 121 3.87 -6.86 0.88
C LEU A 121 3.99 -7.13 2.39
N GLY A 122 5.01 -6.59 3.05
CA GLY A 122 5.14 -6.63 4.51
C GLY A 122 3.96 -5.93 5.22
N MET A 123 3.53 -4.77 4.71
CA MET A 123 2.36 -4.04 5.22
C MET A 123 1.05 -4.82 5.02
N LEU A 124 0.89 -5.50 3.89
CA LEU A 124 -0.24 -6.40 3.65
C LEU A 124 -0.24 -7.57 4.64
N PHE A 125 0.90 -8.23 4.83
CA PHE A 125 1.05 -9.30 5.80
C PHE A 125 0.68 -8.82 7.21
N LEU A 126 1.20 -7.67 7.64
CA LEU A 126 0.90 -7.09 8.96
C LEU A 126 -0.58 -6.74 9.11
N SER A 127 -1.21 -6.22 8.06
CA SER A 127 -2.65 -5.93 8.04
C SER A 127 -3.48 -7.19 8.26
N LEU A 128 -3.20 -8.25 7.49
CA LEU A 128 -3.89 -9.53 7.62
C LEU A 128 -3.64 -10.16 8.99
N PHE A 129 -2.40 -10.12 9.49
CA PHE A 129 -2.05 -10.61 10.81
C PHE A 129 -2.84 -9.89 11.91
N TRP A 130 -2.96 -8.56 11.85
CA TRP A 130 -3.74 -7.79 12.81
C TRP A 130 -5.24 -8.06 12.72
N ILE A 131 -5.78 -8.28 11.52
CA ILE A 131 -7.19 -8.68 11.35
C ILE A 131 -7.43 -10.04 11.97
N VAL A 132 -6.61 -11.04 11.64
CA VAL A 132 -6.70 -12.42 12.17
C VAL A 132 -6.62 -12.41 13.69
N GLN A 133 -5.66 -11.68 14.26
CA GLN A 133 -5.51 -11.54 15.70
C GLN A 133 -6.72 -10.86 16.34
N ALA A 134 -7.16 -9.72 15.81
CA ALA A 134 -8.23 -8.91 16.41
C ALA A 134 -9.63 -9.52 16.29
N LEU A 135 -9.82 -10.43 15.33
CA LEU A 135 -11.06 -11.22 15.15
C LEU A 135 -10.95 -12.63 15.75
N GLU A 136 -9.82 -12.97 16.40
CA GLU A 136 -9.56 -14.28 16.98
C GLU A 136 -9.77 -15.44 15.99
N ILE A 137 -9.44 -15.20 14.72
CA ILE A 137 -9.61 -16.19 13.65
C ILE A 137 -8.55 -17.28 13.80
N ARG A 138 -9.01 -18.53 13.91
CA ARG A 138 -8.11 -19.69 13.94
C ARG A 138 -7.68 -20.07 12.53
N MET A 139 -6.46 -19.68 12.16
CA MET A 139 -5.87 -20.06 10.88
C MET A 139 -5.31 -21.48 10.93
N THR A 140 -5.77 -22.33 10.01
CA THR A 140 -5.16 -23.63 9.71
C THR A 140 -4.21 -23.51 8.52
N PHE A 141 -3.38 -24.52 8.27
CA PHE A 141 -2.58 -24.61 7.04
C PHE A 141 -3.46 -24.46 5.79
N TRP A 142 -4.61 -25.15 5.76
CA TRP A 142 -5.49 -25.18 4.59
C TRP A 142 -6.21 -23.85 4.33
N SER A 143 -6.66 -23.16 5.38
CA SER A 143 -7.21 -21.80 5.22
C SER A 143 -6.14 -20.79 4.80
N SER A 144 -4.90 -20.97 5.27
CA SER A 144 -3.77 -20.12 4.87
C SER A 144 -3.41 -20.33 3.40
N LEU A 145 -3.39 -21.59 2.95
CA LEU A 145 -3.19 -21.94 1.54
C LEU A 145 -4.28 -21.32 0.66
N ALA A 146 -5.55 -21.46 1.06
CA ALA A 146 -6.66 -20.87 0.32
C ALA A 146 -6.59 -19.34 0.26
N LEU A 147 -6.23 -18.68 1.36
CA LEU A 147 -6.03 -17.23 1.39
C LEU A 147 -4.87 -16.82 0.47
N LEU A 148 -3.74 -17.53 0.51
CA LEU A 148 -2.60 -17.25 -0.35
C LEU A 148 -2.96 -17.44 -1.84
N THR A 149 -3.70 -18.49 -2.19
CA THR A 149 -4.22 -18.70 -3.54
C THR A 149 -5.11 -17.54 -3.99
N ALA A 150 -6.01 -17.07 -3.11
CA ALA A 150 -6.89 -15.95 -3.42
C ALA A 150 -6.12 -14.62 -3.60
N LEU A 151 -5.09 -14.38 -2.78
CA LEU A 151 -4.22 -13.21 -2.91
C LEU A 151 -3.41 -13.27 -4.21
N LEU A 152 -2.84 -14.43 -4.56
CA LEU A 152 -2.13 -14.61 -5.83
C LEU A 152 -3.05 -14.36 -7.03
N ALA A 153 -4.31 -14.77 -6.96
CA ALA A 153 -5.29 -14.53 -8.03
C ALA A 153 -5.93 -13.12 -7.98
N CYS A 154 -5.54 -12.25 -7.04
CA CYS A 154 -6.13 -10.92 -6.87
C CYS A 154 -5.46 -9.91 -7.80
N ASP A 155 -6.10 -9.61 -8.93
CA ASP A 155 -5.60 -8.61 -9.89
C ASP A 155 -5.35 -7.23 -9.26
N PRO A 156 -6.25 -6.64 -8.43
CA PRO A 156 -5.98 -5.35 -7.79
C PRO A 156 -4.72 -5.31 -6.91
N LEU A 157 -4.35 -6.45 -6.30
CA LEU A 157 -3.11 -6.56 -5.53
C LEU A 157 -1.90 -6.52 -6.48
N GLN A 158 -1.94 -7.30 -7.56
CA GLN A 158 -0.88 -7.29 -8.56
C GLN A 158 -0.72 -5.91 -9.23
N GLN A 159 -1.82 -5.27 -9.64
CA GLN A 159 -1.81 -3.92 -10.21
C GLN A 159 -1.25 -2.88 -9.24
N SER A 160 -1.55 -3.01 -7.94
CA SER A 160 -0.98 -2.12 -6.93
C SER A 160 0.55 -2.23 -6.84
N LEU A 161 1.10 -3.44 -7.01
CA LEU A 161 2.55 -3.66 -7.03
C LEU A 161 3.18 -3.16 -8.34
N ILE A 162 2.57 -3.46 -9.49
CA ILE A 162 3.05 -2.97 -10.80
C ILE A 162 3.17 -1.45 -10.77
N GLN A 163 2.13 -0.76 -10.29
CA GLN A 163 2.10 0.69 -10.23
C GLN A 163 2.93 1.26 -9.06
N GLY A 164 3.28 0.44 -8.06
CA GLY A 164 3.86 0.89 -6.79
C GLY A 164 2.93 1.83 -6.01
N GLN A 165 1.62 1.63 -6.11
CA GLN A 165 0.64 2.49 -5.43
C GLN A 165 0.67 2.29 -3.91
N PRO A 166 0.41 3.34 -3.11
CA PRO A 166 0.42 3.27 -1.65
C PRO A 166 -0.80 2.59 -1.03
N ASN A 167 -1.65 1.92 -1.82
CA ASN A 167 -2.91 1.34 -1.36
C ASN A 167 -2.71 0.35 -0.20
N LEU A 168 -1.60 -0.41 -0.18
CA LEU A 168 -1.30 -1.35 0.91
C LEU A 168 -0.86 -0.65 2.21
N LEU A 169 -0.16 0.49 2.11
CA LEU A 169 0.09 1.37 3.26
C LEU A 169 -1.22 1.92 3.82
N LEU A 170 -2.11 2.39 2.94
CA LEU A 170 -3.42 2.91 3.35
C LEU A 170 -4.27 1.83 4.01
N GLY A 171 -4.27 0.62 3.46
CA GLY A 171 -4.91 -0.54 4.06
C GLY A 171 -4.40 -0.81 5.48
N LEU A 172 -3.08 -0.81 5.67
CA LEU A 172 -2.47 -0.99 6.99
C LEU A 172 -2.90 0.10 7.98
N LEU A 173 -2.87 1.37 7.56
CA LEU A 173 -3.27 2.49 8.41
C LEU A 173 -4.76 2.44 8.77
N VAL A 174 -5.62 2.04 7.85
CA VAL A 174 -7.07 1.86 8.11
C VAL A 174 -7.30 0.68 9.07
N VAL A 175 -6.59 -0.44 8.90
CA VAL A 175 -6.65 -1.57 9.84
C VAL A 175 -6.13 -1.16 11.22
N ALA A 176 -5.05 -0.37 11.29
CA ALA A 176 -4.54 0.18 12.54
C ALA A 176 -5.56 1.10 13.21
N ALA A 177 -6.23 1.96 12.44
CA ALA A 177 -7.28 2.85 12.93
C ALA A 177 -8.47 2.05 13.49
N TRP A 178 -8.90 1.01 12.78
CA TRP A 178 -9.95 0.11 13.23
C TRP A 178 -9.56 -0.64 14.52
N LYS A 179 -8.36 -1.24 14.57
CA LYS A 179 -7.87 -2.01 15.73
C LYS A 179 -7.73 -1.14 16.98
N THR A 180 -7.16 0.06 16.83
CA THR A 180 -6.98 1.01 17.94
C THR A 180 -8.32 1.61 18.38
N GLY A 181 -9.22 1.92 17.45
CA GLY A 181 -10.58 2.37 17.75
C GLY A 181 -11.37 1.32 18.54
N ARG A 182 -11.28 0.03 18.17
CA ARG A 182 -11.92 -1.08 18.91
C ARG A 182 -11.39 -1.26 20.32
N SER A 183 -10.14 -0.89 20.57
CA SER A 183 -9.50 -0.98 21.90
C SER A 183 -9.63 0.31 22.73
N GLY A 184 -10.49 1.25 22.32
CA GLY A 184 -10.75 2.51 23.04
C GLY A 184 -9.65 3.56 22.87
N LYS A 185 -8.63 3.33 22.04
CA LYS A 185 -7.52 4.26 21.78
C LYS A 185 -7.90 5.23 20.65
N SER A 186 -8.97 5.99 20.85
CA SER A 186 -9.55 6.88 19.83
C SER A 186 -8.56 7.87 19.22
N LEU A 187 -7.68 8.47 20.02
CA LEU A 187 -6.64 9.40 19.51
C LEU A 187 -5.73 8.72 18.48
N MET A 188 -5.28 7.49 18.77
CA MET A 188 -4.42 6.73 17.86
C MET A 188 -5.18 6.30 16.61
N ALA A 189 -6.47 5.97 16.75
CA ALA A 189 -7.32 5.68 15.59
C ALA A 189 -7.41 6.86 14.63
N GLY A 190 -7.59 8.06 15.22
CA GLY A 190 -7.50 9.32 14.51
C GLY A 190 -6.17 9.52 13.80
N ILE A 191 -5.05 9.36 14.51
CA ILE A 191 -3.70 9.53 13.95
C ILE A 191 -3.49 8.65 12.72
N CYS A 192 -3.79 7.35 12.83
CA CYS A 192 -3.63 6.42 11.70
C CYS A 192 -4.47 6.85 10.49
N LEU A 193 -5.73 7.25 10.71
CA LEU A 193 -6.61 7.68 9.63
C LEU A 193 -6.20 9.04 9.02
N GLY A 194 -5.67 9.95 9.85
CA GLY A 194 -5.14 11.25 9.42
C GLY A 194 -3.92 11.08 8.53
N LEU A 195 -2.99 10.19 8.90
CA LEU A 195 -1.85 9.83 8.06
C LEU A 195 -2.28 9.21 6.71
N ALA A 196 -3.26 8.29 6.74
CA ALA A 196 -3.79 7.70 5.51
C ALA A 196 -4.39 8.77 4.58
N THR A 197 -5.13 9.71 5.17
CA THR A 197 -5.76 10.84 4.47
C THR A 197 -4.74 11.80 3.87
N ALA A 198 -3.60 12.00 4.54
CA ALA A 198 -2.52 12.84 4.04
C ALA A 198 -1.83 12.21 2.81
N VAL A 199 -1.69 10.88 2.79
CA VAL A 199 -1.12 10.18 1.62
C VAL A 199 -2.08 10.21 0.43
N LYS A 200 -3.39 10.00 0.67
CA LYS A 200 -4.42 10.08 -0.36
C LYS A 200 -5.70 10.57 0.28
N ILE A 201 -6.42 11.50 -0.33
CA ILE A 201 -7.53 12.18 0.34
C ILE A 201 -8.73 11.27 0.66
N TYR A 202 -8.92 10.16 -0.08
CA TYR A 202 -10.15 9.38 0.02
C TYR A 202 -10.47 8.81 1.42
N PRO A 203 -9.53 8.33 2.27
CA PRO A 203 -9.86 7.85 3.61
C PRO A 203 -10.50 8.92 4.51
N ALA A 204 -10.46 10.20 4.14
CA ALA A 204 -11.10 11.28 4.88
C ALA A 204 -12.58 11.00 5.20
N TYR A 205 -13.32 10.32 4.30
CA TYR A 205 -14.74 10.01 4.53
C TYR A 205 -14.95 9.14 5.78
N LEU A 206 -13.97 8.34 6.18
CA LEU A 206 -14.06 7.50 7.37
C LEU A 206 -14.09 8.33 8.67
N PHE A 207 -13.69 9.61 8.64
CA PHE A 207 -13.88 10.50 9.79
C PHE A 207 -15.35 10.80 10.09
N LEU A 208 -16.26 10.61 9.12
CA LEU A 208 -17.70 10.74 9.37
C LEU A 208 -18.18 9.82 10.48
N TYR A 209 -17.60 8.62 10.60
CA TYR A 209 -17.90 7.70 11.70
C TYR A 209 -17.59 8.31 13.07
N PHE A 210 -16.41 8.92 13.22
CA PHE A 210 -16.00 9.57 14.47
C PHE A 210 -16.79 10.86 14.74
N LEU A 211 -17.13 11.59 13.68
CA LEU A 211 -17.95 12.80 13.76
C LEU A 211 -19.37 12.49 14.26
N ILE A 212 -20.03 11.47 13.71
CA ILE A 212 -21.37 11.02 14.15
C ILE A 212 -21.32 10.56 15.60
N ARG A 213 -20.24 9.88 16.00
CA ARG A 213 -20.03 9.45 17.40
C ARG A 213 -19.58 10.58 18.34
N ARG A 214 -19.35 11.79 17.82
CA ARG A 214 -18.78 12.93 18.56
C ARG A 214 -17.46 12.56 19.27
N ASP A 215 -16.67 11.69 18.65
CA ASP A 215 -15.37 11.28 19.18
C ASP A 215 -14.31 12.35 18.87
N VAL A 216 -14.30 13.39 19.68
CA VAL A 216 -13.37 14.52 19.57
C VAL A 216 -11.90 14.10 19.66
N ARG A 217 -11.58 12.98 20.34
CA ARG A 217 -10.21 12.49 20.48
C ARG A 217 -9.72 11.93 19.16
N ALA A 218 -10.53 11.15 18.46
CA ALA A 218 -10.19 10.66 17.12
C ALA A 218 -10.08 11.80 16.10
N LEU A 219 -11.01 12.76 16.14
CA LEU A 219 -10.94 13.93 15.25
C LEU A 219 -9.67 14.76 15.49
N ALA A 220 -9.32 15.02 16.76
CA ALA A 220 -8.10 15.73 17.12
C ALA A 220 -6.84 14.96 16.69
N GLY A 221 -6.79 13.65 16.92
CA GLY A 221 -5.66 12.81 16.48
C GLY A 221 -5.47 12.83 14.97
N GLY A 222 -6.58 12.77 14.22
CA GLY A 222 -6.58 12.88 12.77
C GLY A 222 -6.08 14.23 12.27
N ALA A 223 -6.62 15.32 12.82
CA ALA A 223 -6.21 16.68 12.46
C ALA A 223 -4.73 16.94 12.78
N LEU A 224 -4.25 16.51 13.95
CA LEU A 224 -2.85 16.65 14.35
C LEU A 224 -1.92 15.86 13.45
N ALA A 225 -2.25 14.61 13.13
CA ALA A 225 -1.42 13.79 12.28
C ALA A 225 -1.39 14.29 10.83
N PHE A 226 -2.55 14.65 10.27
CA PHE A 226 -2.65 15.24 8.94
C PHE A 226 -1.88 16.56 8.86
N GLY A 227 -2.18 17.51 9.76
CA GLY A 227 -1.50 18.80 9.78
C GLY A 227 0.01 18.66 10.03
N GLY A 228 0.41 17.81 10.98
CA GLY A 228 1.80 17.56 11.31
C GLY A 228 2.60 16.98 10.14
N ILE A 229 2.07 15.96 9.44
CA ILE A 229 2.79 15.37 8.31
C ILE A 229 2.82 16.31 7.11
N THR A 230 1.78 17.12 6.88
CA THR A 230 1.79 18.16 5.84
C THR A 230 2.84 19.24 6.12
N LEU A 231 2.92 19.75 7.36
CA LEU A 231 3.94 20.72 7.75
C LEU A 231 5.36 20.13 7.63
N PHE A 232 5.54 18.87 8.04
CA PHE A 232 6.80 18.16 7.87
C PHE A 232 7.19 18.00 6.40
N THR A 233 6.21 17.74 5.54
CA THR A 233 6.41 17.64 4.09
C THR A 233 6.90 18.97 3.52
N ILE A 234 6.26 20.08 3.90
CA ILE A 234 6.66 21.44 3.50
C ILE A 234 8.11 21.70 3.94
N ALA A 235 8.48 21.35 5.17
CA ALA A 235 9.84 21.54 5.66
C ALA A 235 10.91 20.78 4.83
N ILE A 236 10.58 19.59 4.31
CA ILE A 236 11.51 18.80 3.48
C ILE A 236 11.57 19.33 2.05
N PHE A 237 10.41 19.57 1.45
CA PHE A 237 10.28 19.80 0.01
C PHE A 237 10.27 21.27 -0.41
N GLY A 238 10.00 22.20 0.52
CA GLY A 238 9.91 23.64 0.28
C GLY A 238 8.50 24.05 -0.07
#